data_AF-A0A1Z8MV33-F1
#
_entry.id   AF-A0A1Z8MV33-F1
#
_cell.length_a   1.000
_cell.length_b   1.000
_cell.length_c   1.000
_cell.angle_alpha   90.00
_cell.angle_beta   90.00
_cell.angle_gamma   90.00
#
_symmetry.space_group_name_H-M   'P 1'
#
loop_
_entity.id
_entity.type
_entity.pdbx_description
1 polymer ?
#
loop_
_entity_poly.entity_id
_entity_poly.type
_entity_poly.pdbx_seq_one_letter_code
_entity_poly.pdbx_strand_id
1 'polypeptide(L)'
;MSDQLRSPNPPLGYAVECHLPEAQQIRLVAEFHAHRIRPSRIAYRLGIDIALVDSLVAGEYQAALFQRWLAVAQRSRRDARVRSAEKLRGQAAYEIRKAAERDYELTADSGR
;
A
#
# COMPACT_ATOMS: atom_id res chain seq x y z
N MET A 1 44.53 2.91 -8.67
CA MET A 1 43.20 3.50 -8.43
C MET A 1 42.22 2.35 -8.47
N SER A 2 41.98 1.75 -7.31
CA SER A 2 41.20 0.52 -7.19
C SER A 2 39.72 0.90 -7.28
N ASP A 3 39.13 0.68 -8.45
CA ASP A 3 37.70 0.74 -8.65
C ASP A 3 37.10 -0.40 -7.81
N GLN A 4 36.80 -0.10 -6.54
CA GLN A 4 36.02 -1.00 -5.69
C GLN A 4 34.70 -1.18 -6.40
N LEU A 5 34.51 -2.33 -7.06
CA LEU A 5 33.22 -2.79 -7.53
C LEU A 5 32.24 -2.62 -6.36
N ARG A 6 31.49 -1.52 -6.37
CA ARG A 6 30.37 -1.36 -5.45
C ARG A 6 29.49 -2.57 -5.71
N SER A 7 29.21 -3.37 -4.68
CA SER A 7 28.16 -4.39 -4.80
C SER A 7 26.95 -3.72 -5.44
N PRO A 8 26.28 -4.37 -6.41
CA PRO A 8 25.05 -3.82 -6.97
C PRO A 8 24.17 -3.46 -5.77
N ASN A 9 23.71 -2.22 -5.70
CA ASN A 9 22.83 -1.78 -4.65
C ASN A 9 21.45 -1.67 -5.28
N PRO A 10 20.48 -2.51 -4.88
CA PRO A 10 20.46 -3.43 -3.74
C PRO A 10 21.32 -4.70 -3.90
N PRO A 11 21.81 -5.32 -2.81
CA PRO A 11 22.83 -6.40 -2.78
C PRO A 11 22.52 -7.67 -3.60
N LEU A 12 21.28 -7.83 -4.07
CA LEU A 12 20.83 -8.93 -4.94
C LEU A 12 20.55 -8.47 -6.39
N GLY A 13 20.89 -7.23 -6.73
CA GLY A 13 20.34 -6.54 -7.88
C GLY A 13 18.86 -6.20 -7.73
N TYR A 14 18.31 -5.49 -8.71
CA TYR A 14 16.88 -5.24 -8.79
C TYR A 14 16.13 -6.48 -9.29
N ALA A 15 14.89 -6.70 -8.85
CA ALA A 15 14.06 -7.79 -9.36
C ALA A 15 13.65 -7.57 -10.83
N VAL A 16 13.66 -6.32 -11.28
CA VAL A 16 13.25 -5.87 -12.61
C VAL A 16 13.98 -4.57 -12.95
N GLU A 17 14.15 -4.28 -14.25
CA GLU A 17 14.60 -2.97 -14.71
C GLU A 17 13.45 -1.95 -14.71
N CYS A 18 13.72 -0.72 -14.28
CA CYS A 18 12.73 0.35 -14.31
C CYS A 18 12.85 1.18 -15.58
N HIS A 19 11.81 1.16 -16.41
CA HIS A 19 11.70 2.01 -17.61
C HIS A 19 10.67 3.13 -17.43
N LEU A 20 10.19 3.34 -16.21
CA LEU A 20 9.18 4.35 -15.91
C LEU A 20 9.81 5.75 -15.95
N PRO A 21 9.10 6.77 -16.47
CA PRO A 21 9.52 8.16 -16.33
C PRO A 21 9.69 8.54 -14.86
N GLU A 22 10.63 9.44 -14.57
CA GLU A 22 10.97 9.85 -13.20
C GLU A 22 9.74 10.30 -12.38
N ALA A 23 8.85 11.11 -12.97
CA ALA A 23 7.62 11.54 -12.31
C ALA A 23 6.73 10.36 -11.86
N GLN A 24 6.71 9.28 -12.63
CA GLN A 24 5.98 8.06 -12.29
C GLN A 24 6.71 7.25 -11.21
N GLN A 25 8.04 7.22 -11.23
CA GLN A 25 8.85 6.64 -10.15
C GLN A 25 8.56 7.34 -8.82
N ILE A 26 8.60 8.69 -8.79
CA ILE A 26 8.31 9.51 -7.59
C ILE A 26 6.92 9.20 -7.04
N ARG A 27 5.90 9.17 -7.92
CA ARG A 27 4.53 8.82 -7.54
C ARG A 27 4.45 7.43 -6.90
N LEU A 28 5.10 6.42 -7.50
CA LEU A 28 5.09 5.06 -6.97
C LEU A 28 5.82 4.98 -5.63
N VAL A 29 7.00 5.59 -5.50
CA VAL A 29 7.72 5.61 -4.21
C VAL A 29 6.84 6.21 -3.12
N ALA A 30 6.13 7.31 -3.41
CA ALA A 30 5.21 7.93 -2.46
C ALA A 30 4.04 7.00 -2.07
N GLU A 31 3.48 6.28 -3.04
CA GLU A 31 2.41 5.30 -2.82
C GLU A 31 2.88 4.15 -1.91
N PHE A 32 3.98 3.49 -2.26
CA PHE A 32 4.52 2.41 -1.44
C PHE A 32 4.98 2.88 -0.05
N HIS A 33 5.55 4.08 0.04
CA HIS A 33 5.93 4.69 1.31
C HIS A 33 4.70 4.98 2.20
N ALA A 34 3.58 5.43 1.62
CA ALA A 34 2.32 5.60 2.35
C ALA A 34 1.82 4.28 2.98
N HIS A 35 2.16 3.14 2.37
CA HIS A 35 1.88 1.79 2.88
C HIS A 35 2.96 1.26 3.83
N ARG A 36 3.94 2.08 4.22
CA ARG A 36 5.08 1.74 5.11
C ARG A 36 5.95 0.60 4.57
N ILE A 37 6.07 0.51 3.24
CA ILE A 37 7.02 -0.41 2.62
C ILE A 37 8.43 0.19 2.74
N ARG A 38 9.39 -0.63 3.16
CA ARG A 38 10.78 -0.19 3.39
C ARG A 38 11.43 0.30 2.08
N PRO A 39 12.24 1.37 2.08
CA PRO A 39 12.92 1.89 0.89
C PRO A 39 13.62 0.83 0.05
N SER A 40 14.44 -0.03 0.67
CA SER A 40 15.14 -1.12 -0.02
C SER A 40 14.19 -2.11 -0.71
N ARG A 41 13.00 -2.33 -0.14
CA ARG A 41 11.96 -3.20 -0.74
C ARG A 41 11.28 -2.52 -1.93
N ILE A 42 11.08 -1.19 -1.88
CA ILE A 42 10.53 -0.41 -2.99
C ILE A 42 11.49 -0.46 -4.17
N ALA A 43 12.76 -0.12 -3.93
CA ALA A 43 13.83 -0.14 -4.91
C ALA A 43 13.92 -1.53 -5.58
N TYR A 44 14.10 -2.58 -4.78
CA TYR A 44 14.18 -3.97 -5.28
C TYR A 44 13.00 -4.37 -6.15
N ARG A 45 11.75 -4.10 -5.72
CA ARG A 45 10.54 -4.57 -6.43
C ARG A 45 10.24 -3.78 -7.69
N LEU A 46 10.60 -2.51 -7.74
CA LEU A 46 10.25 -1.61 -8.85
C LEU A 46 11.41 -1.37 -9.81
N GLY A 47 12.63 -1.76 -9.46
CA GLY A 47 13.81 -1.44 -10.26
C GLY A 47 14.25 0.02 -10.17
N ILE A 48 13.72 0.77 -9.21
CA ILE A 48 14.01 2.20 -9.02
C ILE A 48 15.31 2.32 -8.24
N ASP A 49 16.18 3.22 -8.67
CA ASP A 49 17.45 3.49 -7.99
C ASP A 49 17.24 3.78 -6.50
N ILE A 50 17.91 3.01 -5.64
CA ILE A 50 17.79 3.16 -4.19
C ILE A 50 18.21 4.56 -3.70
N ALA A 51 19.17 5.22 -4.34
CA ALA A 51 19.56 6.59 -4.01
C ALA A 51 18.43 7.59 -4.33
N LEU A 52 17.68 7.36 -5.42
CA LEU A 52 16.48 8.14 -5.71
C LEU A 52 15.40 7.88 -4.64
N VAL A 53 15.17 6.63 -4.26
CA VAL A 53 14.20 6.30 -3.20
C VAL A 53 14.59 6.96 -1.87
N ASP A 54 15.85 6.85 -1.45
CA ASP A 54 16.32 7.38 -0.16
C ASP A 54 16.27 8.91 -0.15
N SER A 55 16.70 9.58 -1.23
CA SER A 55 16.63 11.05 -1.32
C SER A 55 15.19 11.59 -1.33
N LEU A 56 14.24 10.87 -1.94
CA LEU A 56 12.81 11.22 -1.87
C LEU A 56 12.26 11.08 -0.45
N VAL A 57 12.58 9.98 0.24
CA VAL A 57 12.11 9.71 1.61
C VAL A 57 12.74 10.67 2.62
N ALA A 58 14.01 11.04 2.44
CA ALA A 58 14.70 12.04 3.25
C ALA A 58 14.22 13.48 2.98
N GLY A 59 13.48 13.71 1.88
CA GLY A 59 13.04 15.05 1.47
C GLY A 59 14.14 15.89 0.81
N GLU A 60 15.19 15.25 0.32
CA GLU A 60 16.35 15.88 -0.31
C GLU A 60 16.15 16.11 -1.82
N TYR A 61 15.27 15.32 -2.45
CA TYR A 61 14.95 15.44 -3.87
C TYR A 61 13.45 15.62 -4.09
N GLN A 62 13.06 16.57 -4.96
CA GLN A 62 11.67 16.86 -5.35
C GLN A 62 10.63 16.80 -4.21
N ALA A 63 11.00 17.31 -3.03
CA ALA A 63 10.22 17.14 -1.80
C ALA A 63 8.76 17.59 -1.93
N ALA A 64 8.51 18.73 -2.58
CA ALA A 64 7.15 19.24 -2.77
C ALA A 64 6.27 18.29 -3.62
N LEU A 65 6.82 17.74 -4.71
CA LEU A 65 6.11 16.79 -5.56
C LEU A 65 5.89 15.47 -4.82
N PHE A 66 6.91 14.98 -4.12
CA PHE A 66 6.82 13.75 -3.34
C PHE A 66 5.75 13.86 -2.24
N GLN A 67 5.76 14.95 -1.46
CA GLN A 67 4.78 15.20 -0.40
C GLN A 67 3.35 15.32 -0.94
N ARG A 68 3.17 15.94 -2.11
CA ARG A 68 1.86 15.99 -2.78
C ARG A 68 1.33 14.58 -3.07
N TRP A 69 2.15 13.71 -3.67
CA TRP A 69 1.75 12.33 -3.96
C TRP A 69 1.57 11.51 -2.68
N LEU A 70 2.40 11.73 -1.67
CA LEU A 70 2.30 11.06 -0.38
C LEU A 70 0.96 11.37 0.30
N ALA A 71 0.52 12.63 0.29
CA ALA A 71 -0.78 13.03 0.82
C ALA A 71 -1.94 12.36 0.07
N VAL A 72 -1.87 12.29 -1.26
CA VAL A 72 -2.86 11.58 -2.09
C VAL A 72 -2.92 10.09 -1.72
N ALA A 73 -1.77 9.44 -1.61
CA ALA A 73 -1.67 8.03 -1.26
C ALA A 73 -2.16 7.73 0.16
N GLN A 74 -1.83 8.57 1.14
CA GLN A 74 -2.32 8.46 2.52
C GLN A 74 -3.84 8.58 2.59
N ARG A 75 -4.44 9.52 1.83
CA ARG A 75 -5.90 9.64 1.71
C ARG A 75 -6.51 8.38 1.12
N SER A 76 -5.98 7.91 -0.01
CA SER A 76 -6.46 6.67 -0.66
C SER A 76 -6.41 5.47 0.29
N ARG A 77 -5.31 5.30 1.02
CA ARG A 77 -5.14 4.25 2.04
C ARG A 77 -6.16 4.35 3.17
N ARG A 78 -6.43 5.56 3.66
CA ARG A 78 -7.45 5.79 4.70
C ARG A 78 -8.83 5.41 4.19
N ASP A 79 -9.20 5.89 3.01
CA ASP A 79 -10.52 5.67 2.44
C ASP A 79 -10.74 4.17 2.10
N ALA A 80 -9.71 3.47 1.65
CA ALA A 80 -9.74 2.01 1.49
C ALA A 80 -10.01 1.28 2.81
N ARG A 81 -9.35 1.69 3.91
CA ARG A 81 -9.57 1.09 5.24
C ARG A 81 -10.98 1.32 5.77
N VAL A 82 -11.51 2.53 5.60
CA VAL A 82 -12.89 2.86 6.01
C VAL A 82 -13.88 1.97 5.25
N ARG A 83 -13.77 1.90 3.92
CA ARG A 83 -14.64 1.04 3.09
C ARG A 83 -14.57 -0.44 3.49
N SER A 84 -13.37 -0.95 3.76
CA SER A 84 -13.20 -2.33 4.23
C SER A 84 -13.89 -2.55 5.59
N ALA A 85 -13.78 -1.60 6.52
CA ALA A 85 -14.44 -1.70 7.82
C ALA A 85 -15.98 -1.63 7.71
N GLU A 86 -16.51 -0.76 6.86
CA GLU A 86 -17.95 -0.65 6.58
C GLU A 86 -18.50 -1.93 5.98
N LYS A 87 -17.78 -2.54 5.02
CA LYS A 87 -18.15 -3.83 4.43
C LYS A 87 -18.25 -4.94 5.49
N LEU A 88 -17.26 -5.03 6.39
CA LEU A 88 -17.27 -6.02 7.47
C LEU A 88 -18.45 -5.82 8.42
N ARG A 89 -18.76 -4.56 8.77
CA ARG A 89 -19.94 -4.24 9.60
C ARG A 89 -21.25 -4.62 8.90
N GLY A 90 -21.39 -4.32 7.61
CA GLY A 90 -22.57 -4.67 6.84
C GLY A 90 -22.80 -6.19 6.75
N GLN A 91 -21.72 -6.96 6.56
CA GLN A 91 -21.77 -8.43 6.58
C GLN A 91 -22.20 -8.96 7.94
N ALA A 92 -21.61 -8.47 9.04
CA ALA A 92 -22.00 -8.88 10.38
C ALA A 92 -23.47 -8.55 10.69
N ALA A 93 -23.94 -7.35 10.32
CA ALA A 93 -25.33 -6.95 10.50
C ALA A 93 -26.31 -7.76 9.64
N TYR A 94 -25.88 -8.23 8.46
CA TYR A 94 -26.67 -9.13 7.63
C TYR A 94 -26.81 -10.52 8.29
N GLU A 95 -25.71 -11.12 8.76
CA GLU A 95 -25.75 -12.43 9.42
C GLU A 95 -26.60 -12.43 10.69
N ILE A 96 -26.52 -11.36 11.50
CA ILE A 96 -27.37 -11.20 12.70
C ILE A 96 -28.85 -11.19 12.34
N ARG A 97 -29.24 -10.42 11.31
CA ARG A 97 -30.64 -10.35 10.85
C ARG A 97 -31.14 -11.70 10.35
N LYS A 98 -30.32 -12.39 9.55
CA LYS A 98 -30.63 -13.72 9.02
C LYS A 98 -30.72 -14.80 10.10
N ALA A 99 -29.93 -14.69 11.17
CA ALA A 99 -30.04 -15.58 12.33
C ALA A 99 -31.36 -15.34 13.08
N ALA A 100 -31.70 -14.08 13.35
CA ALA A 100 -32.95 -13.72 14.02
C ALA A 100 -34.20 -14.15 13.23
N GLU A 101 -34.18 -14.00 11.90
CA GLU A 101 -35.26 -14.49 11.02
C GLU A 101 -35.44 -16.01 11.12
N ARG A 102 -34.34 -16.78 11.09
CA ARG A 102 -34.39 -18.25 11.25
C ARG A 102 -34.88 -18.68 12.63
N ASP A 103 -34.42 -18.02 13.69
CA ASP A 103 -34.87 -18.32 15.05
C ASP A 103 -36.38 -18.05 15.22
N TYR A 104 -36.88 -17.00 14.57
CA TYR A 104 -38.31 -16.70 14.53
C TYR A 104 -39.12 -17.76 13.77
N GLU A 105 -38.66 -18.19 12.60
CA GLU A 105 -39.30 -19.27 11.83
C GLU A 105 -39.36 -20.58 12.62
N LEU A 106 -38.26 -20.97 13.28
CA LEU A 106 -38.20 -22.18 14.11
C LEU A 106 -39.15 -22.12 15.32
N THR A 107 -39.21 -20.99 16.02
CA THR A 107 -40.13 -20.81 17.15
C THR A 107 -41.59 -20.75 16.72
N ALA A 108 -41.89 -20.21 15.54
CA ALA A 108 -43.25 -20.16 14.98
C ALA A 108 -43.77 -21.54 14.53
N ASP A 109 -42.89 -22.45 14.09
CA ASP A 109 -43.27 -23.81 13.64
C ASP A 109 -43.40 -24.80 14.82
N SER A 110 -42.68 -24.57 15.92
CA SER A 110 -42.70 -25.42 17.13
C SER A 110 -43.95 -25.24 18.01
N GLY A 111 -44.74 -24.20 17.77
CA GLY A 111 -45.94 -23.86 18.54
C GLY A 111 -47.25 -24.34 17.90
N ARG A 112 -47.19 -25.25 16.93
CA ARG A 112 -48.35 -25.76 16.17
C ARG A 112 -48.60 -27.23 16.44
#